data_AF-A0AAV4DTP8-F1
#
_entry.id   AF-A0AAV4DTP8-F1
#
_cell.length_a   1.000
_cell.length_b   1.000
_cell.length_c   1.000
_cell.angle_alpha   90.00
_cell.angle_beta   90.00
_cell.angle_gamma   90.00
#
_symmetry.space_group_name_H-M   'P 1'
#
loop_
_entity.id
_entity.type
_entity.pdbx_description
1 polymer ?
#
loop_
_entity_poly.entity_id
_entity_poly.type
_entity_poly.pdbx_seq_one_letter_code
_entity_poly.pdbx_strand_id
1 'polypeptide(L)'
;MQRVVQWPAAIFTQQMQWSAATCTNCVHWHAAICSQHVQWPSATCSENVQWPAAACTQRVQWPAIICTKHVQRPAAICTRHVLWSAATCIQHVLWPSAICTEKVQWSVETCSENVH
;
A
#
# COMPACT_ATOMS: atom_id res chain seq x y z
N MET A 1 -31.06 -42.59 -35.27
CA MET A 1 -30.46 -41.32 -35.76
C MET A 1 -30.14 -40.32 -34.65
N GLN A 2 -30.74 -40.41 -33.44
CA GLN A 2 -30.47 -39.47 -32.34
C GLN A 2 -29.10 -39.63 -31.65
N ARG A 3 -28.52 -40.85 -31.61
CA ARG A 3 -27.22 -41.11 -30.96
C ARG A 3 -25.99 -40.57 -31.70
N VAL A 4 -26.07 -40.37 -33.02
CA VAL A 4 -24.94 -39.93 -33.86
C VAL A 4 -24.70 -38.42 -33.74
N VAL A 5 -25.74 -37.64 -33.42
CA VAL A 5 -25.66 -36.19 -33.23
C VAL A 5 -25.28 -35.83 -31.77
N GLN A 6 -25.56 -36.72 -30.83
CA GLN A 6 -25.26 -36.55 -29.40
C GLN A 6 -23.76 -36.63 -29.07
N TRP A 7 -23.01 -37.49 -29.75
CA TRP A 7 -21.57 -37.66 -29.52
C TRP A 7 -20.75 -36.42 -29.90
N PRO A 8 -20.93 -35.82 -31.09
CA PRO A 8 -20.27 -34.57 -31.47
C PRO A 8 -20.66 -33.40 -30.55
N ALA A 9 -21.94 -33.32 -30.16
CA ALA A 9 -22.44 -32.29 -29.25
C ALA A 9 -21.82 -32.41 -27.85
N ALA A 10 -21.71 -33.63 -27.31
CA ALA A 10 -21.13 -33.88 -26.00
C ALA A 10 -19.63 -33.55 -25.93
N ILE A 11 -18.88 -33.90 -27.00
CA ILE A 11 -17.46 -33.53 -27.12
C ILE A 11 -17.32 -32.01 -27.23
N PHE A 12 -18.14 -31.37 -28.06
CA PHE A 12 -18.13 -29.90 -28.20
C PHE A 12 -18.42 -29.20 -26.87
N THR A 13 -19.43 -29.66 -26.10
CA THR A 13 -19.73 -29.09 -24.78
C THR A 13 -18.60 -29.31 -23.76
N GLN A 14 -17.93 -30.47 -23.78
CA GLN A 14 -16.77 -30.72 -22.93
C GLN A 14 -15.60 -29.81 -23.30
N GLN A 15 -15.34 -29.62 -24.59
CA GLN A 15 -14.29 -28.71 -25.07
C GLN A 15 -14.55 -27.27 -24.60
N MET A 16 -15.81 -26.83 -24.68
CA MET A 16 -16.26 -25.50 -24.24
C MET A 16 -16.19 -25.34 -22.71
N GLN A 17 -16.49 -26.40 -21.96
CA GLN A 17 -16.36 -26.39 -20.50
C GLN A 17 -14.89 -26.35 -20.07
N TRP A 18 -14.02 -27.11 -20.73
CA TRP A 18 -12.59 -27.09 -20.48
C TRP A 18 -11.98 -25.74 -20.80
N SER A 19 -12.30 -25.15 -21.96
CA SER A 19 -11.81 -23.83 -22.33
C SER A 19 -12.31 -22.76 -21.35
N ALA A 20 -13.59 -22.80 -20.97
CA ALA A 20 -14.13 -21.90 -19.94
C ALA A 20 -13.40 -22.05 -18.59
N ALA A 21 -13.19 -23.28 -18.13
CA ALA A 21 -12.49 -23.55 -16.87
C ALA A 21 -11.03 -23.07 -16.90
N THR A 22 -10.32 -23.25 -18.02
CA THR A 22 -8.96 -22.71 -18.19
C THR A 22 -8.95 -21.19 -18.19
N CYS A 23 -9.89 -20.53 -18.87
CA CYS A 23 -10.02 -19.07 -18.84
C CYS A 23 -10.28 -18.56 -17.41
N THR A 24 -11.22 -19.18 -16.69
CA THR A 24 -11.52 -18.82 -15.30
C THR A 24 -10.30 -18.98 -14.39
N ASN A 25 -9.54 -20.07 -14.52
CA ASN A 25 -8.30 -20.27 -13.77
C ASN A 25 -7.24 -19.22 -14.11
N CYS A 26 -7.07 -18.87 -15.38
CA CYS A 26 -6.15 -17.81 -15.81
C CYS A 26 -6.53 -16.46 -15.18
N VAL A 27 -7.81 -16.10 -15.17
CA VAL A 27 -8.30 -14.86 -14.55
C VAL A 27 -8.07 -14.85 -13.04
N HIS A 28 -8.37 -15.95 -12.35
CA HIS A 28 -8.12 -16.07 -10.91
C HIS A 28 -6.64 -15.96 -10.56
N TRP A 29 -5.76 -16.56 -11.36
CA TRP A 29 -4.32 -16.50 -11.15
C TRP A 29 -3.79 -15.07 -11.31
N HIS A 30 -4.20 -14.34 -12.36
CA HIS A 30 -3.82 -12.94 -12.54
C HIS A 30 -4.35 -12.04 -11.42
N ALA A 31 -5.60 -12.24 -11.00
CA ALA A 31 -6.19 -11.48 -9.89
C ALA A 31 -5.45 -11.70 -8.57
N ALA A 32 -4.99 -12.93 -8.31
CA ALA A 32 -4.22 -13.26 -7.11
C ALA A 32 -2.84 -12.58 -7.10
N ILE A 33 -2.14 -12.59 -8.23
CA ILE A 33 -0.84 -11.90 -8.38
C ILE A 33 -1.01 -10.40 -8.20
N CYS A 34 -2.04 -9.83 -8.83
CA CYS A 34 -2.31 -8.41 -8.71
C CYS A 34 -2.64 -7.97 -7.28
N SER A 35 -3.40 -8.79 -6.57
CA SER A 35 -3.66 -8.56 -5.16
C SER A 35 -2.35 -8.53 -4.36
N GLN A 36 -1.44 -9.48 -4.56
CA GLN A 36 -0.13 -9.47 -3.89
C GLN A 36 0.72 -8.24 -4.27
N HIS A 37 0.73 -7.87 -5.54
CA HIS A 37 1.54 -6.77 -6.07
C HIS A 37 1.13 -5.39 -5.52
N VAL A 38 -0.13 -5.25 -5.08
CA VAL A 38 -0.63 -4.04 -4.41
C VAL A 38 -0.47 -4.11 -2.88
N GLN A 39 -0.74 -5.29 -2.28
CA GLN A 39 -0.69 -5.45 -0.82
C GLN A 39 0.70 -5.26 -0.25
N TRP A 40 1.73 -5.78 -0.93
CA TRP A 40 3.11 -5.73 -0.44
C TRP A 40 3.69 -4.31 -0.30
N PRO A 41 3.60 -3.43 -1.32
CA PRO A 41 4.00 -2.03 -1.17
C PRO A 41 3.13 -1.28 -0.14
N SER A 42 1.82 -1.56 -0.05
CA SER A 42 0.94 -0.92 0.93
C SER A 42 1.33 -1.23 2.39
N ALA A 43 1.66 -2.49 2.69
CA ALA A 43 2.12 -2.92 4.00
C ALA A 43 3.45 -2.25 4.39
N THR A 44 4.44 -2.32 3.50
CA THR A 44 5.76 -1.68 3.67
C THR A 44 5.61 -0.17 3.90
N CYS A 45 4.67 0.46 3.21
CA CYS A 45 4.39 1.89 3.35
C CYS A 45 3.77 2.27 4.69
N SER A 46 2.88 1.42 5.22
CA SER A 46 2.30 1.64 6.54
C SER A 46 3.39 1.63 7.62
N GLU A 47 4.31 0.68 7.57
CA GLU A 47 5.44 0.60 8.52
C GLU A 47 6.39 1.80 8.39
N ASN A 48 6.75 2.16 7.14
CA ASN A 48 7.65 3.28 6.86
C ASN A 48 7.10 4.65 7.28
N VAL A 49 5.78 4.80 7.41
CA VAL A 49 5.14 6.04 7.87
C VAL A 49 4.90 6.03 9.39
N GLN A 50 4.56 4.88 9.97
CA GLN A 50 4.28 4.76 11.40
C GLN A 50 5.52 4.99 12.27
N TRP A 51 6.67 4.45 11.88
CA TRP A 51 7.89 4.54 12.69
C TRP A 51 8.42 5.98 12.83
N PRO A 52 8.52 6.78 11.74
CA PRO A 52 8.87 8.20 11.84
C PRO A 52 7.85 9.01 12.64
N ALA A 53 6.55 8.74 12.49
CA ALA A 53 5.50 9.46 13.23
C ALA A 53 5.58 9.20 14.75
N ALA A 54 5.90 7.98 15.17
CA ALA A 54 6.12 7.67 16.58
C ALA A 54 7.37 8.38 17.13
N ALA A 55 8.50 8.31 16.41
CA ALA A 55 9.75 8.97 16.80
C ALA A 55 9.60 10.51 16.87
N CYS A 56 8.82 11.08 15.95
CA CYS A 56 8.43 12.49 15.95
C CYS A 56 7.72 12.92 17.23
N THR A 57 6.71 12.15 17.63
CA THR A 57 5.89 12.46 18.81
C THR A 57 6.77 12.56 20.06
N GLN A 58 7.72 11.63 20.20
CA GLN A 58 8.71 11.66 21.28
C GLN A 58 9.66 12.86 21.18
N ARG A 59 10.17 13.17 19.98
CA ARG A 59 11.08 14.31 19.73
C ARG A 59 10.45 15.67 20.04
N VAL A 60 9.15 15.83 19.88
CA VAL A 60 8.44 17.09 20.18
C VAL A 60 8.06 17.18 21.66
N GLN A 61 7.67 16.07 22.29
CA GLN A 61 7.26 16.04 23.70
C GLN A 61 8.41 16.27 24.67
N TRP A 62 9.58 15.68 24.43
CA TRP A 62 10.74 15.80 25.34
C TRP A 62 11.20 17.25 25.57
N PRO A 63 11.41 18.08 24.53
CA PRO A 63 11.75 19.49 24.70
C PRO A 63 10.65 20.28 25.42
N ALA A 64 9.37 20.00 25.15
CA ALA A 64 8.26 20.68 25.79
C ALA A 64 8.21 20.42 27.32
N ILE A 65 8.52 19.19 27.75
CA ILE A 65 8.61 18.81 29.17
C ILE A 65 9.81 19.47 29.85
N ILE A 66 10.97 19.51 29.19
CA ILE A 66 12.17 20.17 29.75
C ILE A 66 11.93 21.68 29.90
N CYS A 67 11.27 22.30 28.93
CA CYS A 67 10.96 23.73 28.95
C CYS A 67 9.94 24.12 30.03
N THR A 68 8.97 23.25 30.33
CA THR A 68 8.02 23.47 31.44
C THR A 68 8.65 23.25 32.81
N LYS A 69 9.61 22.33 32.94
CA LYS A 69 10.34 22.08 34.20
C LYS A 69 11.43 23.11 34.49
N HIS A 70 12.11 23.62 33.46
CA HIS A 70 13.16 24.63 33.59
C HIS A 70 12.65 26.02 33.19
N VAL A 71 11.88 26.64 34.08
CA VAL A 71 11.31 28.00 33.95
C VAL A 71 12.37 29.10 33.69
N GLN A 72 13.66 28.79 33.88
CA GLN A 72 14.78 29.72 33.62
C GLN A 72 15.28 29.74 32.16
N ARG A 73 14.86 28.83 31.27
CA ARG A 73 15.22 28.96 29.85
C ARG A 73 14.34 30.01 29.18
N PRO A 74 14.90 30.89 28.31
CA PRO A 74 14.10 31.83 27.55
C PRO A 74 13.02 31.11 26.74
N ALA A 75 11.76 31.47 26.96
CA ALA A 75 10.60 30.85 26.29
C ALA A 75 10.77 30.83 24.76
N ALA A 76 11.40 31.86 24.19
CA ALA A 76 11.68 31.95 22.76
C ALA A 76 12.58 30.83 22.22
N ILE A 77 13.59 30.38 22.99
CA ILE A 77 14.48 29.28 22.59
C ILE A 77 13.72 27.95 22.59
N CYS A 78 12.87 27.75 23.61
CA CYS A 78 11.99 26.60 23.72
C CYS A 78 11.00 26.51 22.56
N THR A 79 10.29 27.59 22.27
CA THR A 79 9.36 27.66 21.14
C THR A 79 10.06 27.39 19.81
N ARG A 80 11.25 27.98 19.60
CA ARG A 80 12.03 27.77 18.37
C ARG A 80 12.47 26.31 18.21
N HIS A 81 12.89 25.66 19.29
CA HIS A 81 13.30 24.25 19.26
C HIS A 81 12.13 23.31 18.99
N VAL A 82 10.97 23.55 19.60
CA VAL A 82 9.74 22.79 19.36
C VAL A 82 9.27 22.95 17.90
N LEU A 83 9.23 24.18 17.39
CA LEU A 83 8.87 24.46 15.99
C LEU A 83 9.81 23.80 14.99
N TRP A 84 11.13 23.87 15.23
CA TRP A 84 12.11 23.21 14.37
C TRP A 84 11.92 21.68 14.38
N SER A 85 11.76 21.08 15.55
CA SER A 85 11.53 19.64 15.69
C SER A 85 10.24 19.18 14.99
N ALA A 86 9.18 19.98 15.08
CA ALA A 86 7.92 19.72 14.38
C ALA A 86 8.07 19.83 12.85
N ALA A 87 8.79 20.85 12.36
CA ALA A 87 9.03 21.00 10.92
C ALA A 87 9.86 19.84 10.34
N THR A 88 10.92 19.43 11.04
CA THR A 88 11.74 18.27 10.65
C THR A 88 10.90 16.98 10.66
N CYS A 89 10.02 16.83 11.64
CA CYS A 89 9.10 15.70 11.69
C CYS A 89 8.18 15.63 10.47
N ILE A 90 7.54 16.75 10.14
CA ILE A 90 6.61 16.83 9.01
C ILE A 90 7.31 16.39 7.72
N GLN A 91 8.55 16.85 7.49
CA GLN A 91 9.35 16.43 6.34
C GLN A 91 9.66 14.93 6.35
N HIS A 92 10.04 14.38 7.52
CA HIS A 92 10.34 12.96 7.69
C HIS A 92 9.13 12.03 7.48
N VAL A 93 7.90 12.53 7.61
CA VAL A 93 6.66 11.77 7.36
C VAL A 93 6.15 11.98 5.92
N LEU A 94 6.23 13.20 5.41
CA LEU A 94 5.74 13.55 4.07
C LEU A 94 6.53 12.88 2.95
N TRP A 95 7.85 12.80 3.07
CA TRP A 95 8.68 12.21 2.02
C TRP A 95 8.42 10.70 1.80
N PRO A 96 8.43 9.83 2.83
CA PRO A 96 8.11 8.41 2.63
C PRO A 96 6.65 8.19 2.23
N SER A 97 5.71 9.02 2.69
CA SER A 97 4.30 8.89 2.27
C SER A 97 4.09 9.22 0.80
N ALA A 98 4.77 10.24 0.25
CA ALA A 98 4.69 10.55 -1.19
C ALA A 98 5.21 9.41 -2.07
N ILE A 99 6.39 8.86 -1.74
CA ILE A 99 6.98 7.70 -2.45
C ILE A 99 6.05 6.49 -2.38
N CYS A 100 5.36 6.33 -1.25
CA CYS A 100 4.41 5.25 -1.05
C CYS A 100 3.16 5.36 -1.91
N THR A 101 2.58 6.55 -2.03
CA THR A 101 1.45 6.81 -2.93
C THR A 101 1.82 6.48 -4.37
N GLU A 102 3.00 6.92 -4.83
CA GLU A 102 3.48 6.65 -6.19
C GLU A 102 3.67 5.15 -6.45
N LYS A 103 4.31 4.41 -5.53
CA LYS A 103 4.51 2.96 -5.67
C LYS A 103 3.19 2.18 -5.73
N VAL A 104 2.23 2.53 -4.88
CA VAL A 104 0.92 1.87 -4.88
C VAL A 104 0.17 2.17 -6.17
N GLN A 105 0.23 3.42 -6.66
CA GLN A 105 -0.39 3.79 -7.93
C GLN A 105 0.20 3.02 -9.11
N TRP A 106 1.53 2.93 -9.20
CA TRP A 106 2.20 2.17 -10.24
C TRP A 106 1.85 0.67 -10.22
N SER A 107 1.75 0.07 -9.02
CA SER A 107 1.30 -1.30 -8.87
C SER A 107 -0.14 -1.53 -9.36
N VAL A 108 -1.03 -0.56 -9.15
CA VAL A 108 -2.43 -0.62 -9.61
C VAL A 108 -2.52 -0.47 -11.13
N GLU A 109 -1.79 0.48 -11.71
CA GLU A 109 -1.75 0.71 -13.17
C GLU A 109 -1.24 -0.52 -13.91
N THR A 110 -0.10 -1.08 -13.47
CA THR A 110 0.47 -2.32 -14.02
C THR A 110 -0.53 -3.47 -13.97
N CYS A 111 -1.32 -3.56 -12.89
CA CYS A 111 -2.35 -4.57 -12.78
C CYS A 111 -3.56 -4.36 -13.69
N SER A 112 -3.93 -3.10 -13.96
CA SER A 112 -5.01 -2.79 -14.88
C SER A 112 -4.64 -3.11 -16.32
N GLU A 113 -3.38 -2.91 -16.71
CA GLU A 113 -2.88 -3.21 -18.06
C GLU A 113 -2.78 -4.72 -18.34
N ASN A 114 -2.39 -5.50 -17.33
CA ASN A 114 -2.23 -6.96 -17.47
C ASN A 114 -3.54 -7.76 -17.36
N VAL A 115 -4.67 -7.09 -17.17
CA VAL A 115 -6.02 -7.70 -17.03
C VAL A 115 -6.91 -7.41 -18.25
N HIS A 116 -6.36 -6.85 -19.34
CA HIS A 116 -6.99 -6.76 -20.67
C HIS A 116 -6.44 -7.83 -21.62
#